data_AF-A0A7C3C9P9-F1
#
_entry.id   AF-A0A7C3C9P9-F1
#
_cell.length_a   1.000
_cell.length_b   1.000
_cell.length_c   1.000
_cell.angle_alpha   90.00
_cell.angle_beta   90.00
_cell.angle_gamma   90.00
#
_symmetry.space_group_name_H-M   'P 1'
#
loop_
_entity.id
_entity.type
_entity.pdbx_description
1 polymer ?
#
loop_
_entity_poly.entity_id
_entity_poly.type
_entity_poly.pdbx_seq_one_letter_code
_entity_poly.pdbx_strand_id
1 'polypeptide(L)'
;MSLEPLSAHHILFTAGNLPPDDPTKLVVYIPKTPFLIRARAGAYFDAQMWPGAGGNRLVDLPLKSVPPLQDFEHNDKTGGEFFVVPLFSATKDKEGQGANYASIILSKGNTKGGGDVNIRRWLLMPPKGLQWDAADRPDTILVKWEESELKKIAKHKEFVGYNIYRQEIVDGSDNKFTGGPLNEKPITETSYETPALRGRWKYSVTVVDILGNESAFSEPEPDPFAGEWEGALYLVNGDFSYILDEIQREDKEQDAEDRASYARAREFINLVQNFMRLGVPITFRIEKKHEKYAVTPIEFAYFNMEKETDEGILWFEQAGEYTLSSIEKLQDGTPVKLSLKRKDEFDETYSHTYADGTHSLPLTLRIRLKRIEEGSRDPAERERKRKRLVKMFSGWAKRLEK
;
A
#
# COMPACT_ATOMS: atom_id res chain seq x y z
N MET A 1 63.59 10.22 -3.68
CA MET A 1 62.66 9.14 -4.04
C MET A 1 61.42 9.77 -4.63
N SER A 2 61.14 9.55 -5.92
CA SER A 2 59.86 9.91 -6.52
C SER A 2 58.87 8.82 -6.14
N LEU A 3 57.78 9.20 -5.47
CA LEU A 3 56.64 8.30 -5.27
C LEU A 3 55.98 8.12 -6.63
N GLU A 4 55.74 6.86 -7.05
CA GLU A 4 54.98 6.58 -8.27
C GLU A 4 53.54 7.12 -8.13
N PRO A 5 52.94 7.62 -9.23
CA PRO A 5 51.59 8.15 -9.19
C PRO A 5 50.58 7.04 -8.85
N LEU A 6 49.81 7.26 -7.79
CA LEU A 6 48.64 6.45 -7.46
C LEU A 6 47.60 6.59 -8.60
N SER A 7 47.23 5.49 -9.23
CA SER A 7 46.08 5.45 -10.13
C SER A 7 44.82 5.16 -9.31
N ALA A 8 43.87 6.10 -9.28
CA ALA A 8 42.55 5.91 -8.71
C ALA A 8 41.52 5.70 -9.84
N HIS A 9 40.73 4.63 -9.74
CA HIS A 9 39.58 4.40 -10.60
C HIS A 9 38.32 4.76 -9.82
N HIS A 10 37.51 5.66 -10.38
CA HIS A 10 36.19 5.99 -9.85
C HIS A 10 35.13 5.24 -10.67
N ILE A 11 34.34 4.43 -9.98
CA ILE A 11 33.24 3.69 -10.57
C ILE A 11 31.95 4.25 -9.99
N LEU A 12 31.11 4.81 -10.86
CA LEU A 12 29.79 5.29 -10.52
C LEU A 12 28.77 4.20 -10.84
N PHE A 13 28.00 3.79 -9.83
CA PHE A 13 26.87 2.90 -9.99
C PHE A 13 25.60 3.72 -10.03
N THR A 14 24.91 3.69 -11.17
CA THR A 14 23.54 4.18 -11.30
C THR A 14 22.59 3.03 -11.02
N ALA A 15 21.69 3.20 -10.06
CA ALA A 15 20.60 2.27 -9.89
C ALA A 15 19.41 2.69 -10.77
N GLY A 16 19.59 2.59 -12.09
CA GLY A 16 18.47 2.71 -13.01
C GLY A 16 17.49 1.58 -12.71
N ASN A 17 16.27 1.92 -12.30
CA ASN A 17 15.16 1.04 -11.87
C ASN A 17 15.01 0.76 -10.38
N LEU A 18 15.72 1.44 -9.48
CA LEU A 18 15.36 1.37 -8.05
C LEU A 18 14.22 2.36 -7.74
N PRO A 19 13.15 1.96 -7.03
CA PRO A 19 12.17 2.90 -6.52
C PRO A 19 12.87 3.90 -5.61
N PRO A 20 12.67 5.22 -5.78
CA PRO A 20 13.34 6.22 -4.97
C PRO A 20 12.99 6.09 -3.47
N ASP A 21 11.87 5.47 -3.11
CA ASP A 21 11.37 5.46 -1.73
C ASP A 21 11.71 4.18 -0.94
N ASP A 22 12.36 3.18 -1.55
CA ASP A 22 12.61 1.89 -0.90
C ASP A 22 13.98 1.90 -0.20
N PRO A 23 14.07 1.69 1.14
CA PRO A 23 15.32 1.74 1.90
C PRO A 23 16.26 0.57 1.55
N THR A 24 16.92 0.69 0.40
CA THR A 24 17.78 -0.33 -0.18
C THR A 24 19.23 -0.14 0.25
N LYS A 25 19.95 -1.25 0.47
CA LYS A 25 21.41 -1.21 0.68
C LYS A 25 22.12 -1.83 -0.53
N LEU A 26 23.18 -1.19 -1.00
CA LEU A 26 24.07 -1.77 -2.00
C LEU A 26 25.21 -2.50 -1.29
N VAL A 27 25.37 -3.78 -1.57
CA VAL A 27 26.51 -4.56 -1.12
C VAL A 27 27.51 -4.68 -2.26
N VAL A 28 28.77 -4.38 -1.97
CA VAL A 28 29.88 -4.46 -2.92
C VAL A 28 30.93 -5.39 -2.33
N TYR A 29 31.24 -6.44 -3.06
CA TYR A 29 32.34 -7.34 -2.76
C TYR A 29 33.50 -7.13 -3.74
N ILE A 30 34.68 -6.91 -3.17
CA ILE A 30 35.93 -6.81 -3.92
C ILE A 30 36.84 -7.96 -3.47
N PRO A 31 37.08 -8.97 -4.31
CA PRO A 31 37.97 -10.07 -3.96
C PRO A 31 39.39 -9.55 -3.73
N LYS A 32 40.10 -10.13 -2.78
CA LYS A 32 41.49 -9.75 -2.52
C LYS A 32 42.34 -10.16 -3.69
N THR A 33 43.01 -9.17 -4.22
CA THR A 33 43.94 -9.31 -5.32
C THR A 33 45.29 -8.78 -4.87
N PRO A 34 46.41 -9.41 -5.28
CA PRO A 34 47.74 -9.02 -4.80
C PRO A 34 48.17 -7.60 -5.22
N PHE A 35 47.41 -6.95 -6.10
CA PHE A 35 47.71 -5.62 -6.65
C PHE A 35 46.82 -4.49 -6.10
N LEU A 36 45.83 -4.80 -5.27
CA LEU A 36 44.94 -3.79 -4.68
C LEU A 36 45.44 -3.43 -3.28
N ILE A 37 45.84 -2.17 -3.10
CA ILE A 37 46.42 -1.70 -1.82
C ILE A 37 45.33 -1.22 -0.87
N ARG A 38 44.32 -0.50 -1.38
CA ARG A 38 43.15 -0.05 -0.62
C ARG A 38 41.94 0.08 -1.54
N ALA A 39 40.77 -0.37 -1.09
CA ALA A 39 39.49 0.06 -1.65
C ALA A 39 38.79 1.03 -0.68
N ARG A 40 38.04 1.99 -1.23
CA ARG A 40 37.09 2.82 -0.49
C ARG A 40 35.77 2.88 -1.25
N ALA A 41 34.67 2.66 -0.55
CA ALA A 41 33.33 2.85 -1.11
C ALA A 41 32.57 3.87 -0.27
N GLY A 42 31.72 4.66 -0.93
CA GLY A 42 30.85 5.62 -0.28
C GLY A 42 29.61 5.90 -1.12
N ALA A 43 28.53 6.30 -0.45
CA ALA A 43 27.41 6.90 -1.15
C ALA A 43 27.72 8.39 -1.34
N TYR A 44 27.47 8.90 -2.54
CA TYR A 44 27.52 10.34 -2.82
C TYR A 44 26.18 10.76 -3.38
N PHE A 45 25.69 11.90 -2.91
CA PHE A 45 24.51 12.56 -3.45
C PHE A 45 25.00 13.69 -4.36
N ASP A 46 24.88 13.52 -5.66
CA ASP A 46 25.21 14.59 -6.60
C ASP A 46 24.00 15.50 -6.81
N ALA A 47 23.93 16.58 -6.05
CA ALA A 47 22.95 17.64 -6.29
C ALA A 47 23.26 18.46 -7.57
N GLN A 48 24.43 18.27 -8.22
CA GLN A 48 24.91 19.09 -9.34
C GLN A 48 24.44 18.63 -10.72
N MET A 49 23.81 17.46 -10.85
CA MET A 49 23.13 17.10 -12.12
C MET A 49 21.85 17.92 -12.37
N TRP A 50 21.55 18.90 -11.51
CA TRP A 50 20.48 19.86 -11.68
C TRP A 50 20.85 20.93 -12.72
N PRO A 51 20.25 20.95 -13.93
CA PRO A 51 20.48 22.02 -14.90
C PRO A 51 19.75 23.28 -14.41
N GLY A 52 20.41 24.06 -13.55
CA GLY A 52 19.84 25.30 -13.01
C GLY A 52 20.51 25.83 -11.74
N ALA A 53 21.22 24.99 -10.99
CA ALA A 53 21.99 25.43 -9.83
C ALA A 53 23.36 25.98 -10.29
N GLY A 54 23.39 27.26 -10.65
CA GLY A 54 24.62 27.96 -11.04
C GLY A 54 25.65 27.93 -9.91
N GLY A 55 26.69 27.11 -10.07
CA GLY A 55 27.86 27.12 -9.21
C GLY A 55 28.54 25.75 -9.12
N ASN A 56 29.64 25.58 -9.87
CA ASN A 56 30.59 24.47 -9.71
C ASN A 56 31.26 24.56 -8.33
N ARG A 57 30.61 24.04 -7.30
CA ARG A 57 31.22 23.77 -6.01
C ARG A 57 30.95 22.31 -5.72
N LEU A 58 31.95 21.46 -6.00
CA LEU A 58 32.09 20.19 -5.29
C LEU A 58 31.90 20.54 -3.82
N VAL A 59 30.72 20.28 -3.28
CA VAL A 59 30.56 20.34 -1.85
C VAL A 59 31.40 19.16 -1.41
N ASP A 60 32.55 19.45 -0.81
CA ASP A 60 33.28 18.57 0.08
C ASP A 60 32.33 18.24 1.25
N LEU A 61 31.24 17.52 0.95
CA LEU A 61 30.69 16.63 1.93
C LEU A 61 31.86 15.68 2.18
N PRO A 62 32.44 15.65 3.39
CA PRO A 62 33.41 14.64 3.68
C PRO A 62 32.75 13.35 3.23
N LEU A 63 33.40 12.61 2.31
CA LEU A 63 33.19 11.18 2.25
C LEU A 63 33.30 10.81 3.72
N LYS A 64 32.16 10.60 4.38
CA LYS A 64 32.16 9.92 5.66
C LYS A 64 32.83 8.64 5.24
N SER A 65 34.13 8.54 5.52
CA SER A 65 34.74 7.24 5.67
C SER A 65 33.74 6.58 6.59
N VAL A 66 32.95 5.67 6.05
CA VAL A 66 32.30 4.70 6.91
C VAL A 66 33.53 4.18 7.65
N PRO A 67 33.69 4.48 8.96
CA PRO A 67 34.81 3.92 9.68
C PRO A 67 34.79 2.44 9.33
N PRO A 68 35.92 1.80 9.01
CA PRO A 68 35.93 0.36 8.80
C PRO A 68 35.07 -0.21 9.91
N LEU A 69 33.91 -0.79 9.56
CA LEU A 69 32.91 -1.21 10.54
C LEU A 69 33.69 -2.08 11.50
N GLN A 70 33.85 -1.60 12.73
CA GLN A 70 35.05 -1.91 13.51
C GLN A 70 35.10 -3.36 13.99
N ASP A 71 34.07 -4.15 13.69
CA ASP A 71 33.91 -5.54 14.13
C ASP A 71 33.29 -6.43 13.04
N PHE A 72 33.66 -6.29 11.76
CA PHE A 72 33.49 -7.45 10.87
C PHE A 72 34.65 -8.41 11.13
N GLU A 73 34.35 -9.50 11.84
CA GLU A 73 35.21 -10.67 11.83
C GLU A 73 35.63 -10.94 10.39
N HIS A 74 36.93 -10.86 10.16
CA HIS A 74 37.53 -11.24 8.89
C HIS A 74 37.07 -12.67 8.61
N ASN A 75 36.11 -12.86 7.70
CA ASN A 75 35.73 -14.20 7.31
C ASN A 75 36.84 -14.71 6.39
N ASP A 76 37.91 -15.21 7.03
CA ASP A 76 39.21 -15.60 6.47
C ASP A 76 39.10 -16.58 5.29
N LYS A 77 37.93 -17.18 5.07
CA LYS A 77 37.71 -18.16 4.02
C LYS A 77 37.67 -17.59 2.59
N THR A 78 37.38 -16.29 2.39
CA THR A 78 37.26 -15.71 1.03
C THR A 78 38.32 -14.65 0.72
N GLY A 79 39.05 -14.17 1.73
CA GLY A 79 40.16 -13.23 1.60
C GLY A 79 39.82 -11.82 1.16
N GLY A 80 38.61 -11.50 0.65
CA GLY A 80 38.28 -10.17 0.06
C GLY A 80 37.80 -9.09 1.04
N GLU A 81 37.64 -7.86 0.52
CA GLU A 81 37.06 -6.71 1.22
C GLU A 81 35.58 -6.50 0.84
N PHE A 82 34.77 -6.08 1.80
CA PHE A 82 33.33 -5.88 1.64
C PHE A 82 32.92 -4.47 2.04
N PHE A 83 31.98 -3.90 1.30
CA PHE A 83 31.44 -2.57 1.57
C PHE A 83 29.91 -2.62 1.48
N VAL A 84 29.25 -2.24 2.58
CA VAL A 84 27.80 -2.00 2.59
C VAL A 84 27.58 -0.50 2.48
N VAL A 85 26.99 -0.09 1.37
CA VAL A 85 26.71 1.31 1.06
C VAL A 85 25.21 1.54 1.20
N PRO A 86 24.74 2.27 2.24
CA PRO A 86 23.34 2.65 2.30
C PRO A 86 23.03 3.54 1.09
N LEU A 87 22.01 3.17 0.31
CA LEU A 87 21.55 4.02 -0.77
C LEU A 87 20.64 5.08 -0.16
N PHE A 88 20.96 6.33 -0.41
CA PHE A 88 20.06 7.42 -0.06
C PHE A 88 19.00 7.52 -1.14
N SER A 89 17.73 7.52 -0.71
CA SER A 89 16.61 7.96 -1.54
C SER A 89 16.96 9.31 -2.14
N ALA A 90 17.09 9.36 -3.46
CA ALA A 90 17.15 10.64 -4.13
C ALA A 90 15.83 11.37 -3.86
N THR A 91 15.89 12.59 -3.31
CA THR A 91 14.72 13.46 -3.24
C THR A 91 14.14 13.53 -4.64
N LYS A 92 12.89 13.07 -4.79
CA LYS A 92 12.17 13.11 -6.07
C LYS A 92 12.34 14.50 -6.66
N ASP A 93 12.78 14.59 -7.91
CA ASP A 93 12.76 15.86 -8.62
C ASP A 93 11.29 16.33 -8.79
N LYS A 94 11.11 17.53 -9.37
CA LYS A 94 9.75 18.05 -9.65
C LYS A 94 8.95 17.17 -10.60
N GLU A 95 9.58 16.22 -11.28
CA GLU A 95 9.01 15.28 -12.24
C GLU A 95 8.83 13.86 -11.63
N GLY A 96 9.18 13.66 -10.36
CA GLY A 96 9.07 12.39 -9.65
C GLY A 96 10.20 11.39 -9.88
N GLN A 97 11.26 11.73 -10.63
CA GLN A 97 12.37 10.83 -10.96
C GLN A 97 13.56 11.05 -10.02
N GLY A 98 13.66 10.20 -8.99
CA GLY A 98 14.88 10.07 -8.19
C GLY A 98 15.71 8.87 -8.68
N ALA A 99 17.04 9.02 -8.81
CA ALA A 99 17.95 7.92 -9.08
C ALA A 99 18.93 7.75 -7.92
N ASN A 100 19.11 6.52 -7.42
CA ASN A 100 20.08 6.22 -6.38
C ASN A 100 21.49 6.05 -7.00
N TYR A 101 22.49 6.71 -6.41
CA TYR A 101 23.89 6.66 -6.86
C TYR A 101 24.82 6.10 -5.77
N ALA A 102 25.80 5.29 -6.18
CA ALA A 102 26.90 4.86 -5.31
C ALA A 102 28.23 5.03 -6.01
N SER A 103 29.26 5.51 -5.30
CA SER A 103 30.61 5.73 -5.84
C SER A 103 31.62 4.82 -5.16
N ILE A 104 32.42 4.13 -5.96
CA ILE A 104 33.51 3.29 -5.47
C ILE A 104 34.81 3.82 -6.03
N ILE A 105 35.77 4.06 -5.16
CA ILE A 105 37.11 4.52 -5.51
C ILE A 105 38.09 3.39 -5.21
N LEU A 106 38.70 2.85 -6.26
CA LEU A 106 39.74 1.83 -6.14
C LEU A 106 41.10 2.49 -6.35
N SER A 107 42.01 2.38 -5.38
CA SER A 107 43.39 2.83 -5.56
C SER A 107 44.31 1.63 -5.74
N LYS A 108 45.00 1.61 -6.89
CA LYS A 108 46.05 0.64 -7.17
C LYS A 108 47.37 1.24 -6.75
N GLY A 109 48.23 0.45 -6.12
CA GLY A 109 49.55 0.92 -5.71
C GLY A 109 50.73 0.21 -6.35
N ASN A 110 50.51 -0.61 -7.38
CA ASN A 110 51.60 -1.07 -8.23
C ASN A 110 51.16 -1.15 -9.71
N THR A 111 51.89 -0.47 -10.60
CA THR A 111 51.53 -0.29 -12.01
C THR A 111 51.93 -1.49 -12.89
N LYS A 112 52.88 -2.32 -12.46
CA LYS A 112 53.37 -3.46 -13.25
C LYS A 112 52.51 -4.72 -13.03
N GLY A 113 51.73 -5.09 -14.05
CA GLY A 113 50.97 -6.35 -14.11
C GLY A 113 49.55 -6.28 -13.55
N GLY A 114 48.73 -5.31 -13.99
CA GLY A 114 47.32 -5.25 -13.59
C GLY A 114 46.53 -6.44 -14.09
N GLY A 115 46.07 -7.30 -13.17
CA GLY A 115 44.98 -8.23 -13.43
C GLY A 115 43.63 -7.54 -13.31
N ASP A 116 42.60 -8.17 -13.85
CA ASP A 116 41.22 -7.68 -13.74
C ASP A 116 40.74 -7.75 -12.29
N VAL A 117 40.10 -6.68 -11.81
CA VAL A 117 39.37 -6.67 -10.53
C VAL A 117 37.91 -6.97 -10.83
N ASN A 118 37.45 -8.15 -10.43
CA ASN A 118 36.04 -8.52 -10.54
C ASN A 118 35.27 -8.03 -9.32
N ILE A 119 34.56 -6.92 -9.45
CA ILE A 119 33.65 -6.41 -8.41
C ILE A 119 32.32 -7.16 -8.52
N ARG A 120 31.87 -7.78 -7.43
CA ARG A 120 30.51 -8.31 -7.33
C ARG A 120 29.63 -7.34 -6.56
N ARG A 121 28.38 -7.22 -6.96
CA ARG A 121 27.41 -6.37 -6.25
C ARG A 121 26.03 -7.01 -6.22
N TRP A 122 25.30 -6.76 -5.15
CA TRP A 122 23.87 -7.07 -5.05
C TRP A 122 23.16 -6.02 -4.21
N LEU A 123 21.84 -5.96 -4.38
CA LEU A 123 20.97 -5.05 -3.64
C LEU A 123 20.26 -5.84 -2.56
N LEU A 124 20.29 -5.32 -1.34
CA LEU A 124 19.50 -5.80 -0.22
C LEU A 124 18.27 -4.92 -0.09
N MET A 125 17.20 -5.34 -0.75
CA MET A 125 15.89 -4.73 -0.60
C MET A 125 15.12 -5.44 0.49
N PRO A 126 14.34 -4.71 1.31
CA PRO A 126 13.40 -5.34 2.22
C PRO A 126 12.41 -6.21 1.42
N PRO A 127 11.91 -7.30 2.01
CA PRO A 127 10.83 -8.06 1.40
C PRO A 127 9.55 -7.21 1.35
N LYS A 128 8.74 -7.41 0.30
CA LYS A 128 7.46 -6.71 0.09
C LYS A 128 6.28 -7.57 0.55
N GLY A 129 5.09 -6.98 0.54
CA GLY A 129 3.85 -7.68 0.88
C GLY A 129 3.86 -8.25 2.29
N LEU A 130 4.50 -7.56 3.25
CA LEU A 130 4.52 -7.99 4.63
C LEU A 130 3.10 -7.88 5.20
N GLN A 131 2.59 -9.01 5.66
CA GLN A 131 1.29 -9.15 6.31
C GLN A 131 1.44 -10.03 7.55
N TRP A 132 0.55 -9.89 8.52
CA TRP A 132 0.43 -10.83 9.63
C TRP A 132 -1.02 -10.96 10.07
N ASP A 133 -1.42 -12.17 10.42
CA ASP A 133 -2.79 -12.50 10.85
C ASP A 133 -2.75 -13.58 11.94
N ALA A 134 -3.89 -13.84 12.59
CA ALA A 134 -4.07 -15.04 13.39
C ALA A 134 -3.84 -16.29 12.52
N ALA A 135 -3.06 -17.24 13.02
CA ALA A 135 -2.91 -18.53 12.36
C ALA A 135 -4.18 -19.39 12.58
N ASP A 136 -4.25 -20.58 11.97
CA ASP A 136 -5.32 -21.56 12.24
C ASP A 136 -5.41 -21.95 13.73
N ARG A 137 -4.35 -21.66 14.50
CA ARG A 137 -4.28 -21.84 15.95
C ARG A 137 -4.55 -20.51 16.67
N PRO A 138 -5.47 -20.47 17.65
CA PRO A 138 -5.97 -19.24 18.28
C PRO A 138 -4.92 -18.46 19.11
N ASP A 139 -3.75 -19.03 19.34
CA ASP A 139 -2.65 -18.46 20.12
C ASP A 139 -1.40 -18.18 19.28
N THR A 140 -1.53 -18.18 17.95
CA THR A 140 -0.41 -18.06 17.03
C THR A 140 -0.68 -16.95 16.00
N ILE A 141 0.36 -16.18 15.68
CA ILE A 141 0.37 -15.21 14.58
C ILE A 141 1.18 -15.79 13.43
N LEU A 142 0.63 -15.73 12.22
CA LEU A 142 1.28 -16.11 10.98
C LEU A 142 1.72 -14.83 10.25
N VAL A 143 3.03 -14.60 10.18
CA VAL A 143 3.64 -13.51 9.42
C VAL A 143 3.95 -14.02 8.02
N LYS A 144 3.55 -13.30 6.97
CA LYS A 144 3.78 -13.65 5.55
C LYS A 144 4.42 -12.50 4.80
N TRP A 145 5.22 -12.79 3.79
CA TRP A 145 5.82 -11.81 2.91
C TRP A 145 6.06 -12.39 1.51
N GLU A 146 6.34 -11.52 0.54
CA GLU A 146 6.75 -11.94 -0.79
C GLU A 146 8.20 -12.40 -0.83
N GLU A 147 8.49 -13.34 -1.74
CA GLU A 147 9.86 -13.74 -1.99
C GLU A 147 10.73 -12.57 -2.49
N SER A 148 11.83 -12.32 -1.78
CA SER A 148 12.79 -11.27 -2.10
C SER A 148 13.41 -11.43 -3.49
N GLU A 149 13.69 -10.30 -4.13
CA GLU A 149 14.42 -10.30 -5.41
C GLU A 149 15.81 -10.93 -5.30
N LEU A 150 16.48 -10.80 -4.16
CA LEU A 150 17.78 -11.43 -3.94
C LEU A 150 17.65 -12.96 -4.06
N LYS A 151 16.62 -13.57 -3.45
CA LYS A 151 16.36 -15.01 -3.58
C LYS A 151 16.05 -15.41 -5.04
N LYS A 152 15.27 -14.60 -5.77
CA LYS A 152 14.90 -14.83 -7.19
C LYS A 152 16.11 -14.74 -8.14
N ILE A 153 16.94 -13.72 -8.00
CA ILE A 153 18.02 -13.40 -8.97
C ILE A 153 19.31 -14.17 -8.65
N ALA A 154 19.65 -14.33 -7.36
CA ALA A 154 20.94 -14.89 -6.94
C ALA A 154 21.10 -16.40 -7.21
N LYS A 155 20.07 -17.10 -7.71
CA LYS A 155 20.01 -18.57 -7.70
C LYS A 155 20.42 -19.14 -6.33
N HIS A 156 20.04 -18.44 -5.25
CA HIS A 156 20.39 -18.70 -3.85
C HIS A 156 21.86 -18.54 -3.43
N LYS A 157 22.77 -18.04 -4.28
CA LYS A 157 24.19 -17.95 -3.91
C LYS A 157 24.50 -16.82 -2.95
N GLU A 158 23.86 -15.67 -3.11
CA GLU A 158 24.06 -14.50 -2.25
C GLU A 158 22.99 -14.38 -1.15
N PHE A 159 21.91 -15.17 -1.22
CA PHE A 159 20.80 -15.17 -0.26
C PHE A 159 20.99 -16.24 0.83
N VAL A 160 20.89 -15.85 2.10
CA VAL A 160 20.92 -16.79 3.24
C VAL A 160 19.51 -17.06 3.77
N GLY A 161 18.72 -16.02 3.98
CA GLY A 161 17.40 -16.17 4.56
C GLY A 161 16.72 -14.85 4.93
N TYR A 162 15.71 -14.95 5.78
CA TYR A 162 14.94 -13.86 6.34
C TYR A 162 15.07 -13.86 7.87
N ASN A 163 15.18 -12.67 8.46
CA ASN A 163 15.04 -12.46 9.88
C ASN A 163 13.71 -11.74 10.17
N ILE A 164 12.99 -12.20 11.20
CA ILE A 164 11.68 -11.68 11.57
C ILE A 164 11.81 -10.93 12.88
N TYR A 165 11.28 -9.72 12.93
CA TYR A 165 11.32 -8.85 14.09
C TYR A 165 9.90 -8.58 14.56
N ARG A 166 9.77 -8.38 15.86
CA ARG A 166 8.53 -7.97 16.50
C ARG A 166 8.78 -6.83 17.46
N GLN A 167 7.87 -5.88 17.47
CA GLN A 167 7.94 -4.67 18.26
C GLN A 167 6.60 -4.34 18.90
N GLU A 168 6.60 -4.00 20.17
CA GLU A 168 5.40 -3.54 20.86
C GLU A 168 5.06 -2.11 20.41
N ILE A 169 3.79 -1.88 20.07
CA ILE A 169 3.26 -0.57 19.71
C ILE A 169 2.79 0.12 20.99
N VAL A 170 3.56 1.11 21.43
CA VAL A 170 3.22 1.99 22.56
C VAL A 170 2.81 3.36 22.00
N ASP A 171 1.62 3.84 22.36
CA ASP A 171 1.06 5.09 21.82
C ASP A 171 2.03 6.27 22.01
N GLY A 172 2.22 7.04 20.93
CA GLY A 172 3.10 8.22 20.94
C GLY A 172 4.60 7.93 20.82
N SER A 173 5.01 6.69 20.53
CA SER A 173 6.42 6.35 20.33
C SER A 173 6.71 5.88 18.90
N ASP A 174 7.58 6.62 18.20
CA ASP A 174 8.27 6.14 16.99
C ASP A 174 9.44 5.25 17.42
N ASN A 175 9.13 4.14 18.06
CA ASN A 175 10.16 3.21 18.45
C ASN A 175 10.75 2.58 17.18
N LYS A 176 12.07 2.53 17.09
CA LYS A 176 12.76 1.68 16.10
C LYS A 176 12.71 0.22 16.58
N PHE A 177 12.74 -0.74 15.67
CA PHE A 177 12.95 -2.15 16.03
C PHE A 177 14.30 -2.27 16.74
N THR A 178 14.28 -2.49 18.05
CA THR A 178 15.48 -2.56 18.93
C THR A 178 15.75 -3.96 19.46
N GLY A 179 14.81 -4.90 19.30
CA GLY A 179 15.00 -6.31 19.65
C GLY A 179 15.76 -7.09 18.59
N GLY A 180 16.40 -8.19 18.99
CA GLY A 180 16.95 -9.19 18.07
C GLY A 180 15.85 -9.92 17.27
N PRO A 181 16.22 -10.70 16.26
CA PRO A 181 15.27 -11.47 15.48
C PRO A 181 14.56 -12.53 16.36
N LEU A 182 13.31 -12.82 16.02
CA LEU A 182 12.49 -13.87 16.65
C LEU A 182 13.00 -15.27 16.35
N ASN A 183 13.62 -15.44 15.18
CA ASN A 183 14.21 -16.69 14.71
C ASN A 183 15.69 -16.75 15.10
N GLU A 184 16.18 -17.93 15.50
CA GLU A 184 17.59 -18.12 15.89
C GLU A 184 18.58 -18.03 14.71
N LYS A 185 18.12 -18.41 13.52
CA LYS A 185 18.88 -18.39 12.26
C LYS A 185 17.98 -17.91 11.13
N PRO A 186 18.51 -17.21 10.11
CA PRO A 186 17.72 -16.77 8.97
C PRO A 186 17.00 -17.95 8.31
N ILE A 187 15.71 -17.77 8.02
CA ILE A 187 14.85 -18.82 7.42
C ILE A 187 14.67 -18.60 5.92
N THR A 188 14.34 -19.63 5.14
CA THR A 188 14.24 -19.49 3.67
C THR A 188 12.81 -19.40 3.16
N GLU A 189 11.87 -19.77 4.02
CA GLU A 189 10.43 -19.72 3.86
C GLU A 189 9.95 -18.27 3.78
N THR A 190 8.78 -18.06 3.19
CA THR A 190 8.13 -16.75 3.07
C THR A 190 7.00 -16.56 4.08
N SER A 191 7.05 -17.33 5.17
CA SER A 191 6.12 -17.26 6.27
C SER A 191 6.75 -17.72 7.57
N TYR A 192 6.32 -17.15 8.69
CA TYR A 192 6.80 -17.50 10.03
C TYR A 192 5.65 -17.47 11.04
N GLU A 193 5.51 -18.56 11.81
CA GLU A 193 4.55 -18.63 12.91
C GLU A 193 5.22 -18.26 14.24
N THR A 194 4.55 -17.44 15.04
CA THR A 194 5.05 -17.01 16.35
C THR A 194 3.90 -16.90 17.36
N PRO A 195 4.14 -17.13 18.67
CA PRO A 195 3.09 -17.00 19.67
C PRO A 195 2.47 -15.60 19.68
N ALA A 196 1.14 -15.56 19.75
CA ALA A 196 0.39 -14.33 19.99
C ALA A 196 0.66 -13.85 21.43
N LEU A 197 1.18 -12.63 21.55
CA LEU A 197 1.39 -11.97 22.83
C LEU A 197 0.27 -10.97 23.10
N ARG A 198 0.00 -10.72 24.39
CA ARG A 198 -0.90 -9.62 24.79
C ARG A 198 -0.31 -8.28 24.37
N GLY A 199 -1.16 -7.34 23.99
CA GLY A 199 -0.75 -6.01 23.52
C GLY A 199 -0.81 -5.87 22.00
N ARG A 200 -0.48 -4.67 21.50
CA ARG A 200 -0.41 -4.41 20.06
C ARG A 200 1.03 -4.59 19.60
N TRP A 201 1.23 -5.37 18.54
CA TRP A 201 2.55 -5.70 18.03
C TRP A 201 2.64 -5.38 16.53
N LYS A 202 3.78 -4.84 16.12
CA LYS A 202 4.19 -4.66 14.72
C LYS A 202 5.24 -5.71 14.37
N TYR A 203 5.16 -6.25 13.17
CA TYR A 203 6.18 -7.14 12.63
C TYR A 203 6.97 -6.45 11.53
N SER A 204 8.19 -6.91 11.33
CA SER A 204 9.02 -6.55 10.18
C SER A 204 9.91 -7.72 9.80
N VAL A 205 10.34 -7.78 8.55
CA VAL A 205 11.21 -8.82 8.02
C VAL A 205 12.38 -8.16 7.30
N THR A 206 13.57 -8.72 7.46
CA THR A 206 14.78 -8.33 6.71
C THR A 206 15.28 -9.49 5.87
N VAL A 207 15.96 -9.18 4.76
CA VAL A 207 16.70 -10.16 3.94
C VAL A 207 18.14 -10.22 4.43
N VAL A 208 18.66 -11.43 4.61
CA VAL A 208 20.04 -11.71 5.04
C VAL A 208 20.85 -12.28 3.88
N ASP A 209 22.03 -11.72 3.63
CA ASP A 209 22.97 -12.23 2.62
C ASP A 209 24.03 -13.18 3.18
N ILE A 210 24.84 -13.76 2.30
CA ILE A 210 25.94 -14.67 2.65
C ILE A 210 27.03 -14.11 3.56
N LEU A 211 27.02 -12.80 3.79
CA LEU A 211 27.97 -12.12 4.65
C LEU A 211 27.35 -11.76 6.01
N GLY A 212 26.08 -12.09 6.20
CA GLY A 212 25.32 -11.70 7.38
C GLY A 212 24.86 -10.25 7.36
N ASN A 213 24.92 -9.56 6.21
CA ASN A 213 24.31 -8.23 6.10
C ASN A 213 22.80 -8.36 5.99
N GLU A 214 22.10 -7.42 6.60
CA GLU A 214 20.64 -7.35 6.54
C GLU A 214 20.16 -6.17 5.69
N SER A 215 19.03 -6.32 5.01
CA SER A 215 18.30 -5.21 4.38
C SER A 215 17.81 -4.18 5.41
N ALA A 216 17.09 -3.16 4.96
CA ALA A 216 16.22 -2.43 5.88
C ALA A 216 15.05 -3.32 6.35
N PHE A 217 14.35 -2.86 7.39
CA PHE A 217 13.09 -3.42 7.85
C PHE A 217 12.02 -3.28 6.77
N SER A 218 11.32 -4.36 6.45
CA SER A 218 10.12 -4.26 5.62
C SER A 218 9.04 -3.48 6.33
N GLU A 219 8.27 -2.73 5.55
CA GLU A 219 7.08 -2.07 6.02
C GLU A 219 5.88 -3.00 5.83
N PRO A 220 4.91 -3.02 6.78
CA PRO A 220 3.63 -3.65 6.52
C PRO A 220 3.05 -3.12 5.22
N GLU A 221 2.47 -4.01 4.43
CA GLU A 221 1.65 -3.53 3.33
C GLU A 221 0.52 -2.65 3.90
N PRO A 222 0.26 -1.47 3.32
CA PRO A 222 -0.89 -0.67 3.71
C PRO A 222 -2.12 -1.55 3.68
N ASP A 223 -2.97 -1.41 4.70
CA ASP A 223 -4.18 -2.21 4.81
C ASP A 223 -4.96 -2.15 3.47
N PRO A 224 -5.23 -3.31 2.84
CA PRO A 224 -5.77 -3.35 1.49
C PRO A 224 -7.20 -2.81 1.42
N PHE A 225 -7.86 -2.57 2.56
CA PHE A 225 -9.17 -1.93 2.64
C PHE A 225 -9.12 -0.52 3.21
N ALA A 226 -8.25 -0.22 4.17
CA ALA A 226 -8.29 1.07 4.87
C ALA A 226 -8.02 2.25 3.91
N GLY A 227 -8.87 3.27 3.93
CA GLY A 227 -8.78 4.44 3.05
C GLY A 227 -10.13 4.92 2.55
N GLU A 228 -10.10 5.90 1.64
CA GLU A 228 -11.31 6.39 0.98
C GLU A 228 -11.53 5.72 -0.37
N TRP A 229 -12.80 5.40 -0.65
CA TRP A 229 -13.22 4.66 -1.83
C TRP A 229 -14.34 5.41 -2.52
N GLU A 230 -14.22 5.64 -3.83
CA GLU A 230 -15.25 6.30 -4.63
C GLU A 230 -15.68 5.45 -5.80
N GLY A 231 -16.95 5.60 -6.21
CA GLY A 231 -17.44 4.98 -7.41
C GLY A 231 -18.94 5.11 -7.51
N ALA A 232 -19.63 4.03 -7.85
CA ALA A 232 -21.07 4.06 -8.08
C ALA A 232 -21.81 2.80 -7.60
N LEU A 233 -23.02 3.03 -7.11
CA LEU A 233 -24.02 2.01 -6.76
C LEU A 233 -25.03 1.90 -7.90
N TYR A 234 -25.17 0.71 -8.45
CA TYR A 234 -26.07 0.42 -9.56
C TYR A 234 -27.22 -0.46 -9.10
N LEU A 235 -28.45 -0.13 -9.47
CA LEU A 235 -29.56 -1.09 -9.48
C LEU A 235 -29.46 -1.90 -10.77
N VAL A 236 -29.15 -3.19 -10.65
CA VAL A 236 -29.04 -4.13 -11.78
C VAL A 236 -30.40 -4.77 -12.07
N ASN A 237 -31.08 -5.23 -11.03
CA ASN A 237 -32.40 -5.85 -11.10
C ASN A 237 -33.26 -5.39 -9.91
N GLY A 238 -34.57 -5.36 -10.10
CA GLY A 238 -35.53 -4.86 -9.11
C GLY A 238 -36.40 -3.73 -9.65
N ASP A 239 -37.55 -3.57 -9.00
CA ASP A 239 -38.52 -2.52 -9.30
C ASP A 239 -39.05 -1.89 -8.01
N PHE A 240 -38.76 -0.60 -7.81
CA PHE A 240 -39.28 0.15 -6.67
C PHE A 240 -40.77 0.49 -6.80
N SER A 241 -41.43 0.10 -7.90
CA SER A 241 -42.87 0.29 -8.07
C SER A 241 -43.71 -0.33 -6.96
N TYR A 242 -43.21 -1.34 -6.23
CA TYR A 242 -43.94 -1.95 -5.11
C TYR A 242 -44.29 -0.93 -4.02
N ILE A 243 -43.46 0.10 -3.80
CA ILE A 243 -43.75 1.17 -2.84
C ILE A 243 -45.06 1.88 -3.22
N LEU A 244 -45.35 1.97 -4.52
CA LEU A 244 -46.61 2.53 -5.00
C LEU A 244 -47.78 1.59 -4.71
N ASP A 245 -47.61 0.28 -4.88
CA ASP A 245 -48.66 -0.71 -4.63
C ASP A 245 -49.09 -0.70 -3.15
N GLU A 246 -48.16 -0.42 -2.24
CA GLU A 246 -48.43 -0.25 -0.81
C GLU A 246 -49.23 1.03 -0.53
N ILE A 247 -48.79 2.18 -1.07
CA ILE A 247 -49.53 3.45 -1.00
C ILE A 247 -50.95 3.30 -1.57
N GLN A 248 -51.11 2.56 -2.67
CA GLN A 248 -52.42 2.33 -3.28
C GLN A 248 -53.37 1.45 -2.46
N ARG A 249 -52.83 0.60 -1.57
CA ARG A 249 -53.64 -0.31 -0.74
C ARG A 249 -54.18 0.34 0.52
N GLU A 250 -53.46 1.32 1.06
CA GLU A 250 -53.91 2.07 2.25
C GLU A 250 -55.06 3.04 1.91
N ASP A 251 -55.08 3.62 0.71
CA ASP A 251 -56.11 4.58 0.27
C ASP A 251 -57.18 3.95 -0.65
N LYS A 252 -58.09 3.16 -0.08
CA LYS A 252 -59.18 2.50 -0.85
C LYS A 252 -60.34 3.41 -1.29
N GLU A 253 -60.36 4.67 -0.88
CA GLU A 253 -61.33 5.69 -1.31
C GLU A 253 -60.61 6.84 -2.02
N GLN A 254 -60.12 6.61 -3.25
CA GLN A 254 -59.34 7.62 -3.98
C GLN A 254 -60.23 8.74 -4.54
N ASP A 255 -60.08 9.94 -3.96
CA ASP A 255 -60.50 11.18 -4.58
C ASP A 255 -59.57 11.54 -5.76
N ALA A 256 -59.99 12.50 -6.59
CA ALA A 256 -59.21 12.92 -7.77
C ALA A 256 -57.81 13.46 -7.41
N GLU A 257 -57.64 13.99 -6.20
CA GLU A 257 -56.39 14.51 -5.66
C GLU A 257 -55.38 13.40 -5.36
N ASP A 258 -55.85 12.24 -4.87
CA ASP A 258 -55.01 11.07 -4.57
C ASP A 258 -54.45 10.44 -5.85
N ARG A 259 -55.22 10.47 -6.95
CA ARG A 259 -54.73 10.00 -8.26
C ARG A 259 -53.58 10.86 -8.78
N ALA A 260 -53.64 12.17 -8.58
CA ALA A 260 -52.56 13.09 -8.96
C ALA A 260 -51.33 12.91 -8.06
N SER A 261 -51.53 12.69 -6.76
CA SER A 261 -50.45 12.34 -5.83
C SER A 261 -49.74 11.04 -6.22
N TYR A 262 -50.51 9.98 -6.52
CA TYR A 262 -49.99 8.69 -6.96
C TYR A 262 -49.21 8.79 -8.27
N ALA A 263 -49.71 9.55 -9.25
CA ALA A 263 -48.99 9.78 -10.50
C ALA A 263 -47.62 10.43 -10.26
N ARG A 264 -47.55 11.44 -9.37
CA ARG A 264 -46.29 12.10 -8.99
C ARG A 264 -45.33 11.16 -8.26
N ALA A 265 -45.84 10.37 -7.32
CA ALA A 265 -45.06 9.34 -6.62
C ALA A 265 -44.48 8.32 -7.62
N ARG A 266 -45.27 7.90 -8.61
CA ARG A 266 -44.84 6.95 -9.64
C ARG A 266 -43.74 7.52 -10.52
N GLU A 267 -43.88 8.77 -10.95
CA GLU A 267 -42.82 9.45 -11.69
C GLU A 267 -41.54 9.58 -10.87
N PHE A 268 -41.65 9.86 -9.56
CA PHE A 268 -40.51 9.94 -8.65
C PHE A 268 -39.79 8.61 -8.49
N ILE A 269 -40.54 7.55 -8.24
CA ILE A 269 -39.98 6.20 -8.10
C ILE A 269 -39.28 5.78 -9.40
N ASN A 270 -39.88 6.04 -10.56
CA ASN A 270 -39.26 5.79 -11.85
C ASN A 270 -37.96 6.60 -12.03
N LEU A 271 -37.92 7.85 -11.57
CA LEU A 271 -36.71 8.66 -11.60
C LEU A 271 -35.61 8.07 -10.71
N VAL A 272 -35.93 7.74 -9.45
CA VAL A 272 -34.98 7.15 -8.50
C VAL A 272 -34.44 5.83 -9.05
N GLN A 273 -35.31 4.99 -9.59
CA GLN A 273 -34.94 3.73 -10.24
C GLN A 273 -33.99 3.95 -11.42
N ASN A 274 -34.32 4.87 -12.33
CA ASN A 274 -33.48 5.18 -13.48
C ASN A 274 -32.13 5.77 -13.04
N PHE A 275 -32.14 6.61 -12.00
CA PHE A 275 -30.93 7.18 -11.43
C PHE A 275 -30.03 6.11 -10.81
N MET A 276 -30.62 5.17 -10.05
CA MET A 276 -29.91 4.01 -9.52
C MET A 276 -29.38 3.09 -10.62
N ARG A 277 -30.11 2.90 -11.72
CA ARG A 277 -29.63 2.10 -12.87
C ARG A 277 -28.47 2.76 -13.62
N LEU A 278 -28.42 4.10 -13.66
CA LEU A 278 -27.31 4.86 -14.24
C LEU A 278 -26.04 4.81 -13.38
N GLY A 279 -26.18 4.52 -12.09
CA GLY A 279 -25.08 4.49 -11.12
C GLY A 279 -25.07 5.75 -10.27
N VAL A 280 -25.47 5.61 -9.02
CA VAL A 280 -25.41 6.72 -8.05
C VAL A 280 -23.98 6.85 -7.55
N PRO A 281 -23.33 8.02 -7.67
CA PRO A 281 -22.01 8.23 -7.12
C PRO A 281 -22.03 8.08 -5.61
N ILE A 282 -21.11 7.27 -5.09
CA ILE A 282 -20.98 7.04 -3.65
C ILE A 282 -19.52 7.14 -3.24
N THR A 283 -19.29 7.48 -1.98
CA THR A 283 -17.98 7.50 -1.38
C THR A 283 -18.06 6.96 0.03
N PHE A 284 -17.15 6.05 0.39
CA PHE A 284 -17.01 5.54 1.75
C PHE A 284 -15.59 5.70 2.26
N ARG A 285 -15.44 5.82 3.57
CA ARG A 285 -14.18 5.65 4.30
C ARG A 285 -14.22 4.28 4.94
N ILE A 286 -13.14 3.51 4.78
CA ILE A 286 -12.94 2.26 5.50
C ILE A 286 -11.82 2.50 6.50
N GLU A 287 -12.09 2.27 7.78
CA GLU A 287 -11.11 2.42 8.85
C GLU A 287 -11.05 1.15 9.69
N LYS A 288 -9.83 0.65 9.96
CA LYS A 288 -9.66 -0.48 10.88
C LYS A 288 -9.71 0.00 12.33
N LYS A 289 -10.68 -0.47 13.10
CA LYS A 289 -10.90 -0.16 14.53
C LYS A 289 -11.10 -1.45 15.31
N HIS A 290 -10.23 -1.73 16.29
CA HIS A 290 -10.34 -2.89 17.18
C HIS A 290 -10.60 -4.22 16.43
N GLU A 291 -9.75 -4.55 15.45
CA GLU A 291 -9.84 -5.76 14.59
C GLU A 291 -11.04 -5.82 13.63
N LYS A 292 -11.91 -4.81 13.67
CA LYS A 292 -13.04 -4.64 12.76
C LYS A 292 -12.78 -3.51 11.77
N TYR A 293 -13.57 -3.46 10.72
CA TYR A 293 -13.56 -2.39 9.74
C TYR A 293 -14.85 -1.60 9.86
N ALA A 294 -14.71 -0.32 10.16
CA ALA A 294 -15.78 0.65 10.10
C ALA A 294 -15.87 1.18 8.67
N VAL A 295 -16.98 0.92 7.99
CA VAL A 295 -17.27 1.44 6.65
C VAL A 295 -18.29 2.57 6.80
N THR A 296 -17.82 3.80 6.65
CA THR A 296 -18.60 5.02 6.85
C THR A 296 -18.93 5.66 5.50
N PRO A 297 -20.21 5.84 5.13
CA PRO A 297 -20.57 6.62 3.96
C PRO A 297 -20.19 8.09 4.17
N ILE A 298 -19.32 8.61 3.31
CA ILE A 298 -18.91 10.03 3.33
C ILE A 298 -19.81 10.84 2.41
N GLU A 299 -20.10 10.32 1.22
CA GLU A 299 -20.94 11.00 0.24
C GLU A 299 -21.87 10.05 -0.50
N PHE A 300 -23.08 10.53 -0.76
CA PHE A 300 -24.06 9.86 -1.59
C PHE A 300 -24.66 10.87 -2.57
N ALA A 301 -24.57 10.59 -3.88
CA ALA A 301 -24.95 11.52 -4.95
C ALA A 301 -24.33 12.94 -4.81
N TYR A 302 -23.09 13.02 -4.32
CA TYR A 302 -22.36 14.26 -3.98
C TYR A 302 -22.98 15.10 -2.85
N PHE A 303 -23.90 14.54 -2.08
CA PHE A 303 -24.30 15.11 -0.79
C PHE A 303 -23.42 14.52 0.29
N ASN A 304 -22.87 15.40 1.13
CA ASN A 304 -22.08 14.97 2.28
C ASN A 304 -23.01 14.26 3.28
N MET A 305 -22.65 13.03 3.62
CA MET A 305 -23.34 12.14 4.54
C MET A 305 -22.57 11.98 5.86
N GLU A 306 -21.38 12.59 5.98
CA GLU A 306 -20.56 12.56 7.18
C GLU A 306 -21.33 13.25 8.31
N LYS A 307 -22.02 12.43 9.10
CA LYS A 307 -22.58 12.83 10.39
C LYS A 307 -21.50 12.64 11.44
N GLU A 308 -21.47 13.51 12.44
CA GLU A 308 -20.59 13.38 13.61
C GLU A 308 -21.00 12.21 14.54
N THR A 309 -22.05 11.46 14.20
CA THR A 309 -22.58 10.36 15.00
C THR A 309 -22.21 9.00 14.39
N ASP A 310 -22.03 7.99 15.25
CA ASP A 310 -21.80 6.59 14.83
C ASP A 310 -23.00 5.97 14.08
N GLU A 311 -24.10 6.72 13.91
CA GLU A 311 -25.29 6.31 13.17
C GLU A 311 -24.98 6.18 11.67
N GLY A 312 -24.92 4.95 11.18
CA GLY A 312 -24.67 4.63 9.78
C GLY A 312 -23.28 4.04 9.50
N ILE A 313 -22.47 3.80 10.54
CA ILE A 313 -21.26 2.99 10.40
C ILE A 313 -21.66 1.52 10.18
N LEU A 314 -21.22 0.96 9.05
CA LEU A 314 -21.36 -0.46 8.78
C LEU A 314 -20.11 -1.18 9.28
N TRP A 315 -20.29 -2.15 10.17
CA TRP A 315 -19.18 -2.90 10.75
C TRP A 315 -18.91 -4.20 9.99
N PHE A 316 -17.65 -4.43 9.67
CA PHE A 316 -17.16 -5.61 8.98
C PHE A 316 -16.02 -6.29 9.77
N GLU A 317 -15.89 -7.59 9.57
CA GLU A 317 -14.77 -8.41 10.02
C GLU A 317 -13.99 -8.91 8.79
N GLN A 318 -12.70 -9.17 8.96
CA GLN A 318 -11.89 -9.75 7.90
C GLN A 318 -12.27 -11.22 7.71
N ALA A 319 -12.77 -11.58 6.53
CA ALA A 319 -13.12 -12.96 6.19
C ALA A 319 -12.08 -13.63 5.27
N GLY A 320 -11.08 -12.87 4.82
CA GLY A 320 -9.92 -13.33 4.07
C GLY A 320 -8.96 -12.18 3.78
N GLU A 321 -7.81 -12.47 3.15
CA GLU A 321 -6.78 -11.48 2.82
C GLU A 321 -7.34 -10.27 2.06
N TYR A 322 -8.26 -10.54 1.12
CA TYR A 322 -8.88 -9.54 0.25
C TYR A 322 -10.41 -9.54 0.35
N THR A 323 -10.99 -10.00 1.47
CA THR A 323 -12.43 -9.99 1.68
C THR A 323 -12.82 -9.53 3.09
N LEU A 324 -13.71 -8.53 3.16
CA LEU A 324 -14.43 -8.15 4.37
C LEU A 324 -15.82 -8.79 4.36
N SER A 325 -16.34 -9.14 5.53
CA SER A 325 -17.71 -9.65 5.72
C SER A 325 -18.42 -8.82 6.77
N SER A 326 -19.64 -8.38 6.49
CA SER A 326 -20.42 -7.59 7.44
C SER A 326 -20.72 -8.42 8.69
N ILE A 327 -20.65 -7.78 9.85
CA ILE A 327 -21.02 -8.37 11.14
C ILE A 327 -22.54 -8.54 11.20
N GLU A 328 -23.25 -7.49 10.78
CA GLU A 328 -24.69 -7.54 10.59
C GLU A 328 -25.01 -8.36 9.34
N LYS A 329 -25.89 -9.35 9.51
CA LYS A 329 -26.36 -10.20 8.42
C LYS A 329 -27.62 -9.59 7.81
N LEU A 330 -27.82 -9.83 6.51
CA LEU A 330 -29.09 -9.54 5.86
C LEU A 330 -30.22 -10.38 6.49
N GLN A 331 -31.49 -10.07 6.15
CA GLN A 331 -32.66 -10.80 6.69
C GLN A 331 -32.59 -12.31 6.41
N ASP A 332 -31.95 -12.72 5.32
CA ASP A 332 -31.74 -14.12 4.95
C ASP A 332 -30.56 -14.79 5.68
N GLY A 333 -29.88 -14.06 6.58
CA GLY A 333 -28.71 -14.52 7.31
C GLY A 333 -27.38 -14.42 6.53
N THR A 334 -27.41 -13.96 5.28
CA THR A 334 -26.22 -13.82 4.45
C THR A 334 -25.49 -12.54 4.82
N PRO A 335 -24.19 -12.58 5.14
CA PRO A 335 -23.42 -11.36 5.35
C PRO A 335 -23.09 -10.69 4.00
N VAL A 336 -23.05 -9.36 4.00
CA VAL A 336 -22.55 -8.57 2.88
C VAL A 336 -21.03 -8.73 2.84
N LYS A 337 -20.49 -9.16 1.70
CA LYS A 337 -19.05 -9.32 1.52
C LYS A 337 -18.47 -8.24 0.62
N LEU A 338 -17.40 -7.57 1.01
CA LEU A 338 -16.64 -6.67 0.16
C LEU A 338 -15.34 -7.36 -0.23
N SER A 339 -15.21 -7.80 -1.48
CA SER A 339 -14.00 -8.46 -1.98
C SER A 339 -13.28 -7.56 -2.99
N LEU A 340 -11.97 -7.43 -2.81
CA LEU A 340 -11.13 -6.68 -3.74
C LEU A 340 -10.93 -7.52 -5.00
N LYS A 341 -11.39 -7.00 -6.13
CA LYS A 341 -11.13 -7.59 -7.45
C LYS A 341 -9.69 -7.31 -7.90
N ARG A 342 -9.15 -6.17 -7.46
CA ARG A 342 -7.76 -5.73 -7.60
C ARG A 342 -7.38 -4.92 -6.36
N LYS A 343 -6.09 -4.64 -6.16
CA LYS A 343 -5.55 -3.89 -4.99
C LYS A 343 -6.39 -2.65 -4.63
N ASP A 344 -6.88 -1.94 -5.64
CA ASP A 344 -7.59 -0.66 -5.48
C ASP A 344 -8.99 -0.66 -6.12
N GLU A 345 -9.64 -1.83 -6.26
CA GLU A 345 -10.95 -1.94 -6.94
C GLU A 345 -11.89 -2.95 -6.25
N PHE A 346 -13.08 -2.49 -5.85
CA PHE A 346 -14.23 -3.33 -5.54
C PHE A 346 -15.18 -3.38 -6.75
N ASP A 347 -15.70 -4.56 -7.08
CA ASP A 347 -16.71 -4.73 -8.14
C ASP A 347 -17.61 -5.92 -7.79
N GLU A 348 -18.57 -5.68 -6.90
CA GLU A 348 -19.41 -6.72 -6.29
C GLU A 348 -20.86 -6.58 -6.69
N THR A 349 -21.57 -7.72 -6.79
CA THR A 349 -23.00 -7.76 -7.08
C THR A 349 -23.73 -8.51 -5.97
N TYR A 350 -24.64 -7.82 -5.30
CA TYR A 350 -25.46 -8.36 -4.22
C TYR A 350 -26.87 -8.57 -4.74
N SER A 351 -27.41 -9.78 -4.58
CA SER A 351 -28.82 -10.04 -4.79
C SER A 351 -29.45 -10.34 -3.44
N HIS A 352 -30.49 -9.60 -3.08
CA HIS A 352 -31.25 -9.81 -1.86
C HIS A 352 -32.73 -9.67 -2.15
N THR A 353 -33.55 -10.43 -1.44
CA THR A 353 -35.01 -10.32 -1.53
C THR A 353 -35.51 -9.67 -0.26
N TYR A 354 -35.90 -8.40 -0.35
CA TYR A 354 -36.50 -7.70 0.78
C TYR A 354 -37.93 -8.21 0.98
N ALA A 355 -38.26 -8.67 2.18
CA ALA A 355 -39.61 -9.11 2.50
C ALA A 355 -40.14 -8.39 3.75
N ASP A 356 -41.33 -7.81 3.65
CA ASP A 356 -42.06 -7.16 4.75
C ASP A 356 -43.18 -8.03 5.34
N GLY A 357 -43.28 -9.29 4.88
CA GLY A 357 -44.32 -10.26 5.27
C GLY A 357 -45.52 -10.31 4.32
N THR A 358 -45.78 -9.24 3.58
CA THR A 358 -46.84 -9.16 2.56
C THR A 358 -46.28 -9.13 1.14
N HIS A 359 -45.09 -8.58 0.98
CA HIS A 359 -44.41 -8.40 -0.29
C HIS A 359 -43.00 -8.99 -0.23
N SER A 360 -42.50 -9.33 -1.42
CA SER A 360 -41.17 -9.86 -1.64
C SER A 360 -40.60 -9.15 -2.85
N LEU A 361 -39.54 -8.38 -2.63
CA LEU A 361 -38.90 -7.56 -3.64
C LEU A 361 -37.47 -8.07 -3.88
N PRO A 362 -37.23 -8.80 -4.98
CA PRO A 362 -35.88 -9.14 -5.39
C PRO A 362 -35.17 -7.89 -5.90
N LEU A 363 -34.12 -7.48 -5.20
CA LEU A 363 -33.20 -6.42 -5.59
C LEU A 363 -31.84 -7.02 -5.89
N THR A 364 -31.27 -6.65 -7.04
CA THR A 364 -29.85 -6.87 -7.33
C THR A 364 -29.16 -5.53 -7.45
N LEU A 365 -28.25 -5.25 -6.52
CA LEU A 365 -27.40 -4.08 -6.51
C LEU A 365 -25.98 -4.47 -6.94
N ARG A 366 -25.31 -3.61 -7.69
CA ARG A 366 -23.89 -3.74 -7.99
C ARG A 366 -23.15 -2.53 -7.47
N ILE A 367 -22.07 -2.74 -6.74
CA ILE A 367 -21.19 -1.69 -6.28
C ILE A 367 -19.89 -1.76 -7.07
N ARG A 368 -19.44 -0.61 -7.59
CA ARG A 368 -18.09 -0.48 -8.15
C ARG A 368 -17.39 0.67 -7.48
N LEU A 369 -16.27 0.41 -6.81
CA LEU A 369 -15.49 1.41 -6.13
C LEU A 369 -14.02 1.30 -6.54
N LYS A 370 -13.33 2.44 -6.52
CA LYS A 370 -11.89 2.53 -6.62
C LYS A 370 -11.34 3.28 -5.42
N ARG A 371 -10.16 2.88 -4.97
CA ARG A 371 -9.44 3.59 -3.91
C ARG A 371 -9.04 4.97 -4.42
N ILE A 372 -9.16 5.96 -3.56
CA ILE A 372 -8.79 7.34 -3.85
C ILE A 372 -7.37 7.53 -3.35
N GLU A 373 -6.47 7.91 -4.26
CA GLU A 373 -5.13 8.32 -3.87
C GLU A 373 -5.22 9.62 -3.07
N GLU A 374 -4.49 9.69 -1.96
CA GLU A 374 -4.47 10.88 -1.12
C GLU A 374 -4.06 12.11 -1.95
N GLY A 375 -4.88 13.16 -1.91
CA GLY A 375 -4.67 14.38 -2.70
C GLY A 375 -5.12 14.34 -4.17
N SER A 376 -5.67 13.23 -4.67
CA SER A 376 -6.13 13.12 -6.07
C SER A 376 -7.47 13.79 -6.37
N ARG A 377 -8.25 14.16 -5.34
CA ARG A 377 -9.57 14.77 -5.52
C ARG A 377 -9.46 16.25 -5.92
N ASP A 378 -10.02 16.60 -7.08
CA ASP A 378 -10.33 17.98 -7.45
C ASP A 378 -11.67 18.42 -6.82
N PRO A 379 -11.68 19.30 -5.80
CA PRO A 379 -12.92 19.77 -5.18
C PRO A 379 -13.79 20.56 -6.17
N ALA A 380 -13.19 21.24 -7.15
CA ALA A 380 -13.92 22.05 -8.12
C ALA A 380 -14.68 21.16 -9.11
N GLU A 381 -14.12 20.03 -9.53
CA GLU A 381 -14.83 19.06 -10.37
C GLU A 381 -16.04 18.47 -9.62
N ARG A 382 -15.87 18.10 -8.35
CA ARG A 382 -16.95 17.57 -7.52
C ARG A 382 -18.10 18.57 -7.37
N GLU A 383 -17.80 19.82 -7.04
CA GLU A 383 -18.83 20.86 -6.91
C GLU A 383 -19.56 21.14 -8.24
N ARG A 384 -18.86 21.04 -9.38
CA ARG A 384 -19.49 21.13 -10.72
C ARG A 384 -20.45 19.97 -10.96
N LYS A 385 -20.07 18.74 -10.63
CA LYS A 385 -20.93 17.55 -10.78
C LYS A 385 -22.15 17.63 -9.87
N ARG A 386 -21.95 18.03 -8.60
CA ARG A 386 -23.02 18.30 -7.63
C ARG A 386 -24.02 19.33 -8.16
N LYS A 387 -23.55 20.50 -8.62
CA LYS A 387 -24.42 21.55 -9.21
C LYS A 387 -25.22 21.05 -10.40
N ARG A 388 -24.63 20.20 -11.26
CA ARG A 388 -25.35 19.59 -12.40
C ARG A 388 -26.46 18.65 -11.93
N LEU A 389 -26.20 17.83 -10.91
CA LEU A 389 -27.23 16.95 -10.34
C LEU A 389 -28.34 17.71 -9.65
N VAL A 390 -28.01 18.70 -8.81
CA VAL A 390 -29.00 19.58 -8.18
C VAL A 390 -29.86 20.29 -9.23
N LYS A 391 -29.26 20.76 -10.33
CA LYS A 391 -30.00 21.36 -11.45
C LYS A 391 -30.93 20.36 -12.14
N MET A 392 -30.49 19.11 -12.32
CA MET A 392 -31.31 18.04 -12.89
C MET A 392 -32.51 17.72 -12.00
N PHE A 393 -32.29 17.51 -10.70
CA PHE A 393 -33.36 17.21 -9.73
C PHE A 393 -34.31 18.38 -9.52
N SER A 394 -33.81 19.62 -9.41
CA SER A 394 -34.68 20.80 -9.26
C SER A 394 -35.52 21.09 -10.49
N GLY A 395 -34.99 20.88 -11.71
CA GLY A 395 -35.76 20.98 -12.93
C GLY A 395 -36.88 19.95 -13.02
N TRP A 396 -36.68 18.79 -12.38
CA TRP A 396 -37.65 17.72 -12.33
C TRP A 396 -38.69 17.92 -11.22
N ALA A 397 -38.29 18.35 -10.01
CA ALA A 397 -39.21 18.73 -8.94
C ALA A 397 -40.22 19.80 -9.41
N LYS A 398 -39.75 20.80 -10.16
CA LYS A 398 -40.62 21.81 -10.79
C LYS A 398 -41.59 21.26 -11.85
N ARG A 399 -41.34 20.08 -12.41
CA ARG A 399 -42.28 19.40 -13.31
C ARG A 399 -43.34 18.64 -12.53
N LEU A 400 -43.01 18.07 -11.37
CA LEU A 400 -43.99 17.43 -10.48
C LEU A 400 -44.93 18.44 -9.81
N GLU A 401 -44.48 19.67 -9.59
CA GLU A 401 -45.32 20.73 -8.99
C GLU A 401 -46.38 21.29 -9.95
N LYS A 402 -46.22 21.06 -11.26
CA LYS A 402 -47.14 21.48 -12.31
C LYS A 402 -48.08 20.35 -12.69
#